data_AF-A0AAQ0IA34-F1
#
_entry.id   AF-A0AAQ0IA34-F1
#
_cell.length_a   1.000
_cell.length_b   1.000
_cell.length_c   1.000
_cell.angle_alpha   90.00
_cell.angle_beta   90.00
_cell.angle_gamma   90.00
#
_symmetry.space_group_name_H-M   'P 1'
#
loop_
_entity.id
_entity.type
_entity.pdbx_description
1 polymer ?
#
loop_
_entity_poly.entity_id
_entity_poly.type
_entity_poly.pdbx_seq_one_letter_code
_entity_poly.pdbx_strand_id
1 'polypeptide(L)'
;MVRPVHFTYRIERDARQPVAVAASAYRMPLDTPTDYARAALAEAAGDAYDAGNTSDAADGERRVLLDHVQYFAFLAEITARIRDAVHPDARLFIEVCAPYFGALPAELLAPHVLLGVHLYDEALRDAARGAPVVWIGDRILRDAEFAGDNRVCCAIWPARLADAFDAQLRGAWPAFAIRLEPHPGASRAAPFTDSAHHSGAAARPGRP
;
A
#
# COMPACT_ATOMS: atom_id res chain seq x y z
N MET A 1 -24.17 -5.78 -15.78
CA MET A 1 -23.26 -5.58 -14.63
C MET A 1 -21.83 -5.55 -15.16
N VAL A 2 -21.10 -4.45 -15.00
CA VAL A 2 -19.72 -4.34 -15.50
C VAL A 2 -18.81 -5.12 -14.54
N ARG A 3 -18.16 -6.17 -15.03
CA ARG A 3 -17.21 -6.93 -14.21
C ARG A 3 -15.87 -6.19 -14.12
N PRO A 4 -15.29 -6.04 -12.91
CA PRO A 4 -13.91 -5.61 -12.77
C PRO A 4 -12.93 -6.65 -13.32
N VAL A 5 -11.68 -6.24 -13.49
CA VAL A 5 -10.53 -7.12 -13.31
C VAL A 5 -9.94 -6.85 -11.93
N HIS A 6 -9.69 -7.90 -11.16
CA HIS A 6 -9.06 -7.84 -9.85
C HIS A 6 -7.58 -8.19 -9.94
N PHE A 7 -6.77 -7.49 -9.16
CA PHE A 7 -5.34 -7.75 -9.00
C PHE A 7 -5.02 -7.86 -7.51
N THR A 8 -4.04 -8.69 -7.17
CA THR A 8 -3.38 -8.66 -5.87
C THR A 8 -1.89 -8.69 -6.11
N TYR A 9 -1.19 -7.70 -5.58
CA TYR A 9 0.27 -7.63 -5.57
C TYR A 9 0.76 -7.86 -4.15
N ARG A 10 1.94 -8.47 -4.05
CA ARG A 10 2.79 -8.41 -2.86
C ARG A 10 3.84 -7.34 -3.14
N ILE A 11 3.97 -6.37 -2.24
CA ILE A 11 5.08 -5.43 -2.26
C ILE A 11 6.30 -6.15 -1.67
N GLU A 12 7.45 -5.95 -2.29
CA GLU A 12 8.75 -6.43 -1.83
C GLU A 12 9.77 -5.28 -1.87
N ARG A 13 10.85 -5.36 -1.10
CA ARG A 13 11.99 -4.46 -1.27
C ARG A 13 12.72 -4.74 -2.59
N ASP A 14 13.21 -3.67 -3.22
CA ASP A 14 14.21 -3.80 -4.28
C ASP A 14 15.62 -3.75 -3.68
N ALA A 15 16.15 -4.93 -3.34
CA ALA A 15 17.50 -5.09 -2.79
C ALA A 15 18.63 -4.54 -3.69
N ARG A 16 18.33 -4.14 -4.94
CA ARG A 16 19.29 -3.50 -5.86
C ARG A 16 19.39 -1.98 -5.68
N GLN A 17 18.52 -1.36 -4.88
CA GLN A 17 18.47 0.10 -4.70
C GLN A 17 18.68 0.48 -3.23
N PRO A 18 19.70 1.31 -2.91
CA PRO A 18 19.93 1.77 -1.54
C PRO A 18 18.82 2.73 -1.10
N VAL A 19 18.14 2.43 0.02
CA VAL A 19 17.04 3.23 0.52
C VAL A 19 17.56 4.40 1.36
N ALA A 20 17.39 5.63 0.89
CA ALA A 20 17.64 6.83 1.68
C ALA A 20 16.37 7.18 2.48
N VAL A 21 16.43 7.03 3.81
CA VAL A 21 15.29 7.28 4.70
C VAL A 21 15.30 8.74 5.18
N ALA A 22 14.31 9.53 4.77
CA ALA A 22 14.12 10.86 5.33
C ALA A 22 13.47 10.73 6.71
N ALA A 23 14.23 11.01 7.76
CA ALA A 23 13.77 10.80 9.13
C ALA A 23 12.69 11.81 9.55
N SER A 24 11.43 11.39 9.60
CA SER A 24 10.32 12.19 10.13
C SER A 24 9.16 11.33 10.64
N ALA A 25 9.02 11.28 11.98
CA ALA A 25 7.79 11.19 12.79
C ALA A 25 6.62 10.26 12.34
N TYR A 26 6.04 9.38 13.16
CA TYR A 26 6.10 9.12 14.63
C TYR A 26 5.32 7.79 14.82
N ARG A 27 5.51 6.88 15.79
CA ARG A 27 6.11 6.82 17.16
C ARG A 27 6.67 5.39 17.38
N MET A 28 7.35 4.99 18.47
CA MET A 28 8.10 5.64 19.58
C MET A 28 9.07 4.56 20.14
N PRO A 29 10.19 4.91 20.82
CA PRO A 29 11.04 6.08 20.68
C PRO A 29 12.39 5.70 20.02
N LEU A 30 12.70 6.36 18.91
CA LEU A 30 14.03 6.38 18.30
C LEU A 30 14.35 7.87 18.13
N ASP A 31 15.24 8.41 18.96
CA ASP A 31 15.32 9.85 19.27
C ASP A 31 15.86 10.73 18.14
N THR A 32 16.53 10.13 17.14
CA THR A 32 17.23 10.85 16.07
C THR A 32 17.08 10.18 14.70
N PRO A 33 17.34 10.91 13.60
CA PRO A 33 17.51 10.32 12.27
C PRO A 33 18.49 9.14 12.23
N THR A 34 19.52 9.19 13.08
CA THR A 34 20.54 8.15 13.22
C THR A 34 19.98 6.84 13.78
N ASP A 35 18.89 6.89 14.53
CA ASP A 35 18.29 5.70 15.15
C ASP A 35 17.41 4.91 14.16
N TYR A 36 16.76 5.59 13.20
CA TYR A 36 16.09 4.92 12.07
C TYR A 36 17.10 4.31 11.10
N ALA A 37 18.20 5.01 10.82
CA ALA A 37 19.33 4.42 10.12
C ALA A 37 19.87 3.20 10.89
N ARG A 38 19.91 3.24 12.22
CA ARG A 38 20.32 2.10 13.06
C ARG A 38 19.32 0.94 13.02
N ALA A 39 18.01 1.18 12.90
CA ALA A 39 17.01 0.13 12.73
C ALA A 39 17.14 -0.57 11.36
N ALA A 40 17.26 0.19 10.27
CA ALA A 40 17.52 -0.37 8.93
C ALA A 40 18.87 -1.12 8.87
N LEU A 41 19.90 -0.60 9.54
CA LEU A 41 21.18 -1.29 9.69
C LEU A 41 21.09 -2.52 10.62
N ALA A 42 20.16 -2.56 11.58
CA ALA A 42 19.94 -3.72 12.45
C ALA A 42 19.19 -4.84 11.74
N GLU A 43 18.21 -4.51 10.88
CA GLU A 43 17.59 -5.48 9.96
C GLU A 43 18.67 -6.05 8.99
N ALA A 44 19.48 -5.18 8.38
CA ALA A 44 20.57 -5.59 7.48
C ALA A 44 21.75 -6.32 8.20
N ALA A 45 21.93 -6.10 9.51
CA ALA A 45 22.90 -6.83 10.32
C ALA A 45 22.35 -8.17 10.84
N GLY A 46 21.04 -8.26 11.06
CA GLY A 46 20.32 -9.52 11.27
C GLY A 46 20.49 -10.45 10.08
N ASP A 47 20.35 -9.93 8.86
CA ASP A 47 20.63 -10.67 7.62
C ASP A 47 22.04 -11.25 7.57
N ALA A 48 23.05 -10.52 8.07
CA ALA A 48 24.43 -11.01 8.13
C ALA A 48 24.66 -12.10 9.21
N TYR A 49 23.77 -12.20 10.20
CA TYR A 49 23.82 -13.19 11.26
C TYR A 49 23.00 -14.46 10.90
N ASP A 50 21.80 -14.26 10.34
CA ASP A 50 20.90 -15.33 9.91
C ASP A 50 21.31 -15.93 8.54
N ALA A 51 22.16 -15.27 7.75
CA ALA A 51 22.82 -15.91 6.61
C ALA A 51 23.63 -17.17 6.98
N GLY A 52 23.97 -17.35 8.26
CA GLY A 52 24.59 -18.57 8.80
C GLY A 52 23.60 -19.63 9.30
N ASN A 53 22.30 -19.32 9.45
CA ASN A 53 21.35 -20.21 10.10
C ASN A 53 19.92 -20.07 9.56
N THR A 54 19.40 -21.15 8.98
CA THR A 54 18.01 -21.36 8.54
C THR A 54 17.46 -20.46 7.43
N SER A 55 17.24 -21.10 6.28
CA SER A 55 16.08 -20.86 5.42
C SER A 55 14.79 -20.66 6.23
N ASP A 56 13.89 -19.81 5.72
CA ASP A 56 12.53 -19.51 6.21
C ASP A 56 12.36 -18.35 7.22
N ALA A 57 13.36 -17.49 7.43
CA ALA A 57 13.11 -16.12 7.89
C ALA A 57 12.38 -15.33 6.79
N ALA A 58 11.04 -15.39 6.79
CA ALA A 58 10.22 -15.02 5.64
C ALA A 58 10.35 -13.53 5.24
N ASP A 59 10.87 -13.29 4.04
CA ASP A 59 11.03 -11.98 3.39
C ASP A 59 9.72 -11.15 3.28
N GLY A 60 8.56 -11.75 3.60
CA GLY A 60 7.26 -11.09 3.62
C GLY A 60 6.94 -10.31 4.89
N GLU A 61 7.64 -10.56 6.00
CA GLU A 61 7.39 -9.90 7.29
C GLU A 61 8.19 -8.59 7.46
N ARG A 62 9.00 -8.21 6.46
CA ARG A 62 9.81 -6.99 6.45
C ARG A 62 8.98 -5.76 6.08
N ARG A 63 9.34 -4.58 6.61
CA ARG A 63 8.68 -3.32 6.25
C ARG A 63 9.10 -2.86 4.86
N VAL A 64 8.15 -2.81 3.93
CA VAL A 64 8.38 -2.38 2.53
C VAL A 64 8.27 -0.88 2.31
N LEU A 65 7.59 -0.16 3.19
CA LEU A 65 7.59 1.30 3.29
C LEU A 65 7.91 1.67 4.75
N LEU A 66 8.71 2.72 4.97
CA LEU A 66 9.35 2.97 6.27
C LEU A 66 8.54 3.90 7.18
N ASP A 67 7.69 4.74 6.59
CA ASP A 67 6.89 5.73 7.30
C ASP A 67 5.62 6.10 6.51
N HIS A 68 4.75 6.91 7.14
CA HIS A 68 3.51 7.37 6.53
C HIS A 68 3.73 8.34 5.35
N VAL A 69 4.84 9.10 5.33
CA VAL A 69 5.13 10.05 4.25
C VAL A 69 5.46 9.29 2.97
N GLN A 70 6.30 8.26 3.03
CA GLN A 70 6.55 7.33 1.94
C GLN A 70 5.27 6.61 1.49
N TYR A 71 4.41 6.20 2.42
CA TYR A 71 3.12 5.58 2.12
C TYR A 71 2.18 6.51 1.33
N PHE A 72 1.95 7.75 1.78
CA PHE A 72 1.09 8.68 1.03
C PHE A 72 1.74 9.18 -0.26
N ALA A 73 3.08 9.32 -0.31
CA ALA A 73 3.79 9.61 -1.56
C ALA A 73 3.66 8.46 -2.58
N PHE A 74 3.71 7.20 -2.14
CA PHE A 74 3.48 6.03 -2.99
C PHE A 74 2.05 6.00 -3.55
N LEU A 75 1.04 6.26 -2.72
CA LEU A 75 -0.35 6.39 -3.17
C LEU A 75 -0.54 7.56 -4.16
N ALA A 76 0.16 8.68 -3.95
CA ALA A 76 0.15 9.83 -4.86
C ALA A 76 0.80 9.50 -6.20
N GLU A 77 1.94 8.82 -6.20
CA GLU A 77 2.63 8.40 -7.44
C GLU A 77 1.83 7.34 -8.21
N ILE A 78 1.17 6.40 -7.52
CA ILE A 78 0.17 5.50 -8.14
C ILE A 78 -0.96 6.31 -8.79
N THR A 79 -1.50 7.30 -8.08
CA THR A 79 -2.60 8.15 -8.57
C THR A 79 -2.21 8.88 -9.86
N ALA A 80 -1.01 9.48 -9.88
CA ALA A 80 -0.46 10.14 -11.07
C ALA A 80 -0.28 9.15 -12.25
N ARG A 81 0.39 8.00 -12.03
CA ARG A 81 0.59 6.98 -13.07
C ARG A 81 -0.72 6.46 -13.68
N ILE A 82 -1.75 6.26 -12.87
CA ILE A 82 -3.08 5.83 -13.34
C ILE A 82 -3.72 6.91 -14.23
N ARG A 83 -3.66 8.17 -13.80
CA ARG A 83 -4.19 9.31 -14.57
C ARG A 83 -3.48 9.48 -15.91
N ASP A 84 -2.15 9.45 -15.89
CA ASP A 84 -1.33 9.75 -17.07
C ASP A 84 -1.31 8.61 -18.09
N ALA A 85 -1.28 7.35 -17.64
CA ALA A 85 -1.02 6.20 -18.51
C ALA A 85 -2.18 5.18 -18.61
N VAL A 86 -3.19 5.23 -17.74
CA VAL A 86 -4.33 4.28 -17.78
C VAL A 86 -5.60 4.98 -18.26
N HIS A 87 -6.04 6.06 -17.61
CA HIS A 87 -7.17 6.87 -18.09
C HIS A 87 -7.21 8.27 -17.41
N PRO A 88 -7.24 9.39 -18.17
CA PRO A 88 -7.21 10.72 -17.58
C PRO A 88 -8.46 11.04 -16.75
N ASP A 89 -9.62 10.47 -17.06
CA ASP A 89 -10.85 10.64 -16.26
C ASP A 89 -11.05 9.58 -15.16
N ALA A 90 -10.05 8.72 -14.87
CA ALA A 90 -10.18 7.71 -13.83
C ALA A 90 -10.60 8.32 -12.49
N ARG A 91 -11.60 7.72 -11.84
CA ARG A 91 -11.91 7.95 -10.42
C ARG A 91 -11.19 6.91 -9.58
N LEU A 92 -10.47 7.36 -8.55
CA LEU A 92 -9.68 6.50 -7.68
C LEU A 92 -10.33 6.43 -6.29
N PHE A 93 -10.57 5.22 -5.82
CA PHE A 93 -11.10 4.93 -4.50
C PHE A 93 -10.02 4.18 -3.71
N ILE A 94 -9.38 4.87 -2.77
CA ILE A 94 -8.21 4.35 -2.07
C ILE A 94 -8.58 4.16 -0.59
N GLU A 95 -8.62 2.91 -0.15
CA GLU A 95 -8.88 2.59 1.25
C GLU A 95 -7.62 2.80 2.08
N VAL A 96 -7.74 3.58 3.15
CA VAL A 96 -6.66 3.93 4.06
C VAL A 96 -7.15 3.69 5.48
N CYS A 97 -6.57 2.70 6.16
CA CYS A 97 -7.01 2.29 7.50
C CYS A 97 -6.37 3.10 8.65
N ALA A 98 -5.37 3.96 8.37
CA ALA A 98 -4.62 4.71 9.36
C ALA A 98 -4.97 6.21 9.36
N PRO A 99 -5.25 6.84 10.52
CA PRO A 99 -5.41 8.28 10.60
C PRO A 99 -4.07 8.99 10.41
N TYR A 100 -4.03 9.96 9.51
CA TYR A 100 -2.83 10.76 9.23
C TYR A 100 -3.11 12.24 9.44
N PHE A 101 -2.26 12.89 10.23
CA PHE A 101 -2.41 14.28 10.66
C PHE A 101 -1.39 15.23 9.99
N GLY A 102 -0.60 14.73 9.05
CA GLY A 102 0.29 15.54 8.22
C GLY A 102 -0.39 16.08 6.97
N ALA A 103 0.35 16.87 6.18
CA ALA A 103 -0.12 17.29 4.87
C ALA A 103 -0.15 16.11 3.89
N LEU A 104 -1.27 15.93 3.19
CA LEU A 104 -1.39 14.97 2.09
C LEU A 104 -0.84 15.57 0.78
N PRO A 105 -0.22 14.76 -0.10
CA PRO A 105 0.12 15.16 -1.46
C PRO A 105 -1.10 15.68 -2.24
N ALA A 106 -0.89 16.63 -3.14
CA ALA A 106 -1.95 17.32 -3.86
C ALA A 106 -2.75 16.38 -4.78
N GLU A 107 -2.09 15.35 -5.31
CA GLU A 107 -2.66 14.29 -6.13
C GLU A 107 -3.78 13.55 -5.39
N LEU A 108 -3.59 13.30 -4.08
CA LEU A 108 -4.57 12.61 -3.23
C LEU A 108 -5.71 13.53 -2.76
N LEU A 109 -5.57 14.85 -2.93
CA LEU A 109 -6.60 15.85 -2.64
C LEU A 109 -7.38 16.25 -3.90
N ALA A 110 -7.07 15.64 -5.06
CA ALA A 110 -7.70 16.00 -6.32
C ALA A 110 -9.17 15.51 -6.38
N PRO A 111 -10.08 16.22 -7.08
CA PRO A 111 -11.54 15.95 -7.06
C PRO A 111 -12.00 14.57 -7.57
N HIS A 112 -11.08 13.75 -8.05
CA HIS A 112 -11.31 12.43 -8.61
C HIS A 112 -10.80 11.30 -7.69
N VAL A 113 -10.17 11.64 -6.57
CA VAL A 113 -9.70 10.70 -5.55
C VAL A 113 -10.65 10.76 -4.36
N LEU A 114 -11.07 9.59 -3.89
CA LEU A 114 -11.73 9.43 -2.59
C LEU A 114 -10.82 8.59 -1.69
N LEU A 115 -10.40 9.17 -0.57
CA LEU A 115 -9.70 8.49 0.52
C LEU A 115 -10.70 8.14 1.62
N GLY A 116 -10.60 6.96 2.22
CA GLY A 116 -11.50 6.56 3.31
C GLY A 116 -11.43 5.08 3.65
N VAL A 117 -12.55 4.53 4.13
CA VAL A 117 -12.72 3.10 4.44
C VAL A 117 -13.98 2.57 3.77
N HIS A 118 -14.01 1.27 3.43
CA HIS A 118 -15.15 0.61 2.76
C HIS A 118 -15.59 1.28 1.45
N LEU A 119 -14.63 1.72 0.64
CA LEU A 119 -14.88 2.43 -0.62
C LEU A 119 -15.19 1.51 -1.80
N TYR A 120 -14.98 0.18 -1.68
CA TYR A 120 -15.25 -0.77 -2.76
C TYR A 120 -16.69 -0.69 -3.31
N ASP A 121 -17.69 -0.56 -2.44
CA ASP A 121 -19.09 -0.44 -2.87
C ASP A 121 -19.42 0.93 -3.47
N GLU A 122 -18.60 1.97 -3.22
CA GLU A 122 -18.71 3.25 -3.92
C GLU A 122 -18.08 3.19 -5.31
N ALA A 123 -16.89 2.59 -5.41
CA ALA A 123 -16.24 2.28 -6.68
C ALA A 123 -17.16 1.46 -7.60
N LEU A 124 -17.83 0.44 -7.06
CA LEU A 124 -18.79 -0.38 -7.81
C LEU A 124 -20.02 0.43 -8.27
N ARG A 125 -20.54 1.35 -7.44
CA ARG A 125 -21.66 2.24 -7.80
C ARG A 125 -21.29 3.19 -8.93
N ASP A 126 -20.07 3.74 -8.94
CA ASP A 126 -19.60 4.63 -10.00
C ASP A 126 -19.24 3.88 -11.29
N ALA A 127 -18.63 2.71 -11.19
CA ALA A 127 -18.39 1.83 -12.34
C ALA A 127 -19.71 1.39 -13.01
N ALA A 128 -20.78 1.17 -12.22
CA ALA A 128 -22.11 0.87 -12.73
C ALA A 128 -22.76 2.05 -13.48
N ARG A 129 -22.33 3.30 -13.23
CA ARG A 129 -22.72 4.50 -13.99
C ARG A 129 -21.89 4.70 -15.27
N GLY A 130 -20.93 3.82 -15.54
CA GLY A 130 -20.08 3.85 -16.73
C GLY A 130 -18.78 4.67 -16.59
N ALA A 131 -18.47 5.16 -15.39
CA ALA A 131 -17.20 5.84 -15.15
C ALA A 131 -16.01 4.85 -15.23
N PRO A 132 -14.83 5.27 -15.71
CA PRO A 132 -13.59 4.55 -15.48
C PRO A 132 -13.21 4.68 -14.01
N VAL A 133 -13.00 3.54 -13.35
CA VAL A 133 -12.83 3.47 -11.88
C VAL A 133 -11.68 2.53 -11.55
N VAL A 134 -10.83 2.96 -10.62
CA VAL A 134 -9.87 2.11 -9.92
C VAL A 134 -10.21 2.13 -8.43
N TRP A 135 -10.30 0.96 -7.82
CA TRP A 135 -10.27 0.77 -6.38
C TRP A 135 -8.91 0.19 -5.96
N ILE A 136 -8.38 0.66 -4.84
CA ILE A 136 -7.15 0.19 -4.21
C ILE A 136 -7.45 -0.02 -2.72
N GLY A 137 -7.22 -1.23 -2.22
CA GLY A 137 -7.22 -1.55 -0.79
C GLY A 137 -5.89 -2.15 -0.38
N ASP A 138 -5.32 -1.67 0.72
CA ASP A 138 -3.97 -2.03 1.15
C ASP A 138 -3.96 -2.82 2.47
N ARG A 139 -2.96 -3.69 2.62
CA ARG A 139 -2.52 -4.29 3.87
C ARG A 139 -0.98 -4.17 3.97
N ILE A 140 -0.45 -2.98 3.74
CA ILE A 140 0.99 -2.71 3.80
C ILE A 140 1.44 -2.70 5.27
N LEU A 141 2.53 -3.42 5.57
CA LEU A 141 3.17 -3.38 6.88
C LEU A 141 3.93 -2.06 7.02
N ARG A 142 3.37 -1.14 7.80
CA ARG A 142 3.92 0.22 8.04
C ARG A 142 4.67 0.30 9.36
N ASP A 143 4.05 -0.22 10.41
CA ASP A 143 4.46 -0.06 11.80
C ASP A 143 3.91 -1.21 12.66
N ALA A 144 4.07 -1.13 13.99
CA ALA A 144 3.58 -2.15 14.93
C ALA A 144 2.07 -2.05 15.22
N GLU A 145 1.41 -0.94 14.87
CA GLU A 145 -0.04 -0.72 15.05
C GLU A 145 -0.85 -1.21 13.82
N PHE A 146 -0.20 -1.31 12.66
CA PHE A 146 -0.70 -1.85 11.40
C PHE A 146 0.11 -3.04 10.90
N ALA A 147 -0.16 -4.21 11.51
CA ALA A 147 0.33 -5.52 11.08
C ALA A 147 -0.26 -5.94 9.71
N GLY A 148 0.28 -5.37 8.64
CA GLY A 148 0.00 -5.74 7.26
C GLY A 148 0.74 -7.01 6.81
N ASP A 149 0.32 -7.60 5.70
CA ASP A 149 0.97 -8.73 5.01
C ASP A 149 1.66 -8.29 3.70
N ASN A 150 1.93 -6.98 3.58
CA ASN A 150 2.52 -6.31 2.43
C ASN A 150 1.75 -6.51 1.12
N ARG A 151 0.42 -6.71 1.18
CA ARG A 151 -0.42 -6.84 -0.01
C ARG A 151 -1.09 -5.53 -0.41
N VAL A 152 -1.27 -5.37 -1.72
CA VAL A 152 -2.16 -4.36 -2.32
C VAL A 152 -3.14 -5.09 -3.23
N CYS A 153 -4.43 -4.95 -2.94
CA CYS A 153 -5.51 -5.43 -3.80
C CYS A 153 -6.06 -4.27 -4.61
N CYS A 154 -6.28 -4.49 -5.90
CA CYS A 154 -6.85 -3.51 -6.81
C CYS A 154 -8.03 -4.09 -7.57
N ALA A 155 -8.96 -3.24 -7.98
CA ALA A 155 -10.02 -3.59 -8.92
C ALA A 155 -10.18 -2.45 -9.93
N ILE A 156 -10.25 -2.79 -11.23
CA ILE A 156 -10.37 -1.80 -12.30
C ILE A 156 -11.58 -2.04 -13.20
N TRP A 157 -12.25 -0.94 -13.54
CA TRP A 157 -13.34 -0.87 -14.50
C TRP A 157 -13.08 0.24 -15.53
N PRO A 158 -13.46 0.05 -16.80
CA PRO A 158 -13.83 -1.22 -17.43
C PRO A 158 -12.62 -2.13 -17.66
N ALA A 159 -12.84 -3.44 -17.76
CA ALA A 159 -11.80 -4.47 -17.90
C ALA A 159 -10.75 -4.23 -19.00
N ARG A 160 -11.08 -3.48 -20.07
CA ARG A 160 -10.13 -3.10 -21.13
C ARG A 160 -8.96 -2.22 -20.67
N LEU A 161 -9.03 -1.65 -19.47
CA LEU A 161 -7.94 -0.86 -18.87
C LEU A 161 -6.95 -1.72 -18.07
N ALA A 162 -7.23 -3.01 -17.90
CA ALA A 162 -6.47 -3.91 -17.03
C ALA A 162 -4.99 -4.02 -17.42
N ASP A 163 -4.66 -4.20 -18.70
CA ASP A 163 -3.28 -4.41 -19.14
C ASP A 163 -2.41 -3.14 -18.94
N ALA A 164 -2.97 -1.96 -19.21
CA ALA A 164 -2.31 -0.68 -18.95
C ALA A 164 -2.09 -0.46 -17.44
N PHE A 165 -3.05 -0.88 -16.62
CA PHE A 165 -2.96 -0.81 -15.16
C PHE A 165 -1.90 -1.78 -14.58
N ASP A 166 -1.89 -3.05 -15.00
CA ASP A 166 -0.88 -4.04 -14.60
C ASP A 166 0.54 -3.53 -14.94
N ALA A 167 0.71 -2.99 -16.14
CA ALA A 167 1.99 -2.42 -16.58
C ALA A 167 2.48 -1.24 -15.72
N GLN A 168 1.57 -0.37 -15.22
CA GLN A 168 1.95 0.73 -14.32
C GLN A 168 2.30 0.24 -12.91
N LEU A 169 1.54 -0.73 -12.39
CA LEU A 169 1.74 -1.26 -11.03
C LEU A 169 3.01 -2.11 -10.95
N ARG A 170 3.30 -2.90 -12.00
CA ARG A 170 4.52 -3.72 -12.12
C ARG A 170 5.75 -2.96 -12.65
N GLY A 171 5.59 -1.69 -12.98
CA GLY A 171 6.70 -0.78 -13.28
C GLY A 171 7.64 -0.61 -12.08
N ALA A 172 8.82 -0.04 -12.32
CA ALA A 172 9.76 0.24 -11.25
C ALA A 172 9.25 1.36 -10.32
N TRP A 173 9.55 1.26 -9.03
CA TRP A 173 9.20 2.24 -7.99
C TRP A 173 10.46 2.79 -7.29
N PRO A 174 11.36 3.46 -8.04
CA PRO A 174 12.70 3.81 -7.55
C PRO A 174 12.68 4.82 -6.40
N ALA A 175 11.68 5.71 -6.32
CA ALA A 175 11.52 6.65 -5.22
C ALA A 175 11.30 5.97 -3.85
N PHE A 176 10.86 4.70 -3.85
CA PHE A 176 10.53 3.93 -2.65
C PHE A 176 11.41 2.68 -2.47
N ALA A 177 12.21 2.33 -3.48
CA ALA A 177 13.00 1.10 -3.55
C ALA A 177 12.16 -0.17 -3.26
N ILE A 178 11.03 -0.29 -3.97
CA ILE A 178 10.12 -1.45 -3.90
C ILE A 178 9.84 -2.03 -5.29
N ARG A 179 9.29 -3.26 -5.29
CA ARG A 179 8.66 -3.92 -6.44
C ARG A 179 7.28 -4.41 -6.05
N LEU A 180 6.37 -4.49 -7.01
CA LEU A 180 5.04 -5.09 -6.85
C LEU A 180 4.98 -6.38 -7.67
N GLU A 181 5.09 -7.52 -6.99
CA GLU A 181 5.04 -8.84 -7.61
C GLU A 181 3.60 -9.39 -7.59
N PRO A 182 3.06 -9.91 -8.70
CA PRO A 182 1.74 -10.51 -8.72
C PRO A 182 1.62 -11.68 -7.74
N HIS A 183 0.63 -11.65 -6.85
CA HIS A 183 0.49 -12.65 -5.81
C HIS A 183 -0.19 -13.94 -6.36
N PRO A 184 0.50 -15.10 -6.38
CA PRO A 184 -0.07 -16.32 -6.93
C PRO A 184 -1.26 -16.80 -6.10
N GLY A 185 -2.39 -17.05 -6.77
CA GLY A 185 -3.67 -17.42 -6.14
C GLY A 185 -4.79 -16.38 -6.29
N ALA A 186 -4.47 -15.16 -6.72
CA ALA A 186 -5.39 -14.01 -6.75
C ALA A 186 -6.53 -14.03 -7.81
N SER A 187 -6.71 -15.11 -8.58
CA SER A 187 -7.73 -15.20 -9.65
C SER A 187 -9.19 -15.11 -9.15
N ARG A 188 -9.41 -15.07 -7.83
CA ARG A 188 -10.72 -15.00 -7.19
C ARG A 188 -10.75 -14.28 -5.84
N ALA A 189 -9.78 -13.40 -5.56
CA ALA A 189 -9.79 -12.62 -4.33
C ALA A 189 -11.03 -11.71 -4.30
N ALA A 190 -11.94 -11.97 -3.35
CA ALA A 190 -12.97 -11.00 -2.98
C ALA A 190 -12.30 -9.70 -2.50
N PRO A 191 -12.97 -8.53 -2.55
CA PRO A 191 -12.52 -7.37 -1.77
C PRO A 191 -12.30 -7.82 -0.32
N PHE A 192 -11.29 -7.27 0.36
CA PHE A 192 -10.95 -7.66 1.72
C PHE A 192 -12.19 -7.61 2.62
N THR A 193 -12.79 -8.77 2.92
CA THR A 193 -13.87 -8.90 3.91
C THR A 193 -13.34 -8.70 5.32
N ASP A 194 -12.02 -8.68 5.44
CA ASP A 194 -11.20 -8.44 6.61
C ASP A 194 -10.31 -7.21 6.34
N SER A 195 -10.95 -6.07 6.05
CA SER A 195 -10.35 -4.74 6.24
C SER A 195 -9.82 -4.65 7.68
N ALA A 196 -8.69 -3.97 7.90
CA ALA A 196 -7.86 -4.10 9.11
C ALA A 196 -8.44 -3.53 10.43
N HIS A 197 -9.68 -3.89 10.80
CA HIS A 197 -10.37 -3.47 12.02
C HIS A 197 -9.90 -4.18 13.30
N HIS A 198 -8.72 -4.79 13.26
CA HIS A 198 -8.07 -5.44 14.39
C HIS A 198 -6.82 -4.68 14.88
N SER A 199 -6.56 -3.46 14.39
CA SER A 199 -5.74 -2.49 15.14
C SER A 199 -6.38 -2.27 16.52
N GLY A 200 -5.60 -2.54 17.57
CA GLY A 200 -6.08 -2.75 18.96
C GLY A 200 -6.68 -1.53 19.69
N ALA A 201 -7.04 -0.46 18.98
CA ALA A 201 -7.71 0.71 19.54
C ALA A 201 -9.13 0.41 20.07
N ALA A 202 -9.74 -0.71 19.65
CA ALA A 202 -11.00 -1.21 20.19
C ALA A 202 -10.84 -2.02 21.49
N ALA A 203 -9.95 -1.57 22.40
CA ALA A 203 -10.05 -1.97 23.80
C ALA A 203 -11.43 -1.54 24.31
N ARG A 204 -12.31 -2.52 24.55
CA ARG A 204 -13.70 -2.29 24.97
C ARG A 204 -13.73 -1.27 26.13
N PRO A 205 -14.54 -0.20 26.07
CA PRO A 205 -14.74 0.64 27.24
C PRO A 205 -15.34 -0.24 28.33
N GLY A 206 -14.56 -0.48 29.40
CA GLY A 206 -15.05 -1.11 30.61
C GLY A 206 -16.24 -0.32 31.13
N ARG A 207 -17.36 -1.00 31.32
CA ARG A 207 -18.57 -0.48 31.94
C ARG A 207 -19.27 -1.59 32.72
N PRO A 208 -19.94 -1.27 33.84
CA PRO A 208 -19.86 -0.05 34.63
C PRO A 208 -18.77 -0.12 35.71
#